data_AF-A0A9E0P7B6-F1
#
_entry.id   AF-A0A9E0P7B6-F1
#
_cell.length_a   1.000
_cell.length_b   1.000
_cell.length_c   1.000
_cell.angle_alpha   90.00
_cell.angle_beta   90.00
_cell.angle_gamma   90.00
#
_symmetry.space_group_name_H-M   'P 1'
#
loop_
_entity.id
_entity.type
_entity.pdbx_description
1 polymer ?
#
loop_
_entity_poly.entity_id
_entity_poly.type
_entity_poly.pdbx_seq_one_letter_code
_entity_poly.pdbx_strand_id
1 'polypeptide(L)'
;MANENTAKSGHQKTAAGRRLSKIMFNDYMNLHQKAGEGAFVVWMAIVVPAELFSGFENVVYGVPESHAAMSAGKGVGPLQCEKAEKMGYSMDLCSYARIDLGTAFDGGKDSPTMGLPKPHLIVSNNNNCSLLV
;
A
#
# COMPACT_ATOMS: atom_id res chain seq x y z
N MET A 1 49.11 3.32 -6.67
CA MET A 1 47.89 2.55 -6.38
C MET A 1 47.16 3.23 -5.23
N ALA A 2 46.33 4.22 -5.52
CA ALA A 2 45.44 4.81 -4.52
C ALA A 2 44.07 4.15 -4.71
N ASN A 3 43.66 3.37 -3.71
CA ASN A 3 42.37 2.70 -3.68
C ASN A 3 41.37 3.65 -3.03
N GLU A 4 40.74 4.52 -3.83
CA GLU A 4 39.68 5.41 -3.36
C GLU A 4 38.39 4.62 -3.16
N ASN A 5 38.21 4.16 -1.93
CA ASN A 5 36.98 3.57 -1.45
C ASN A 5 35.95 4.70 -1.27
N THR A 6 35.27 5.09 -2.35
CA THR A 6 34.15 6.03 -2.34
C THR A 6 32.93 5.37 -1.70
N ALA A 7 32.91 5.33 -0.37
CA ALA A 7 31.74 4.91 0.39
C ALA A 7 30.59 5.88 0.08
N LYS A 8 29.60 5.41 -0.68
CA LYS A 8 28.36 6.14 -0.97
C LYS A 8 27.74 6.59 0.35
N SER A 9 27.71 7.90 0.62
CA SER A 9 27.02 8.48 1.76
C SER A 9 25.50 8.41 1.53
N GLY A 10 24.93 7.21 1.64
CA GLY A 10 23.48 7.03 1.62
C GLY A 10 22.85 7.63 2.87
N HIS A 11 21.63 8.14 2.75
CA HIS A 11 20.84 8.61 3.89
C HIS A 11 20.75 7.51 4.97
N GLN A 12 21.33 7.76 6.14
CA GLN A 12 21.21 6.85 7.28
C GLN A 12 19.91 7.11 8.04
N LYS A 13 19.08 6.08 8.17
CA LYS A 13 17.83 6.16 8.93
C LYS A 13 18.13 6.42 10.42
N THR A 14 17.41 7.38 10.99
CA THR A 14 17.36 7.61 12.44
C THR A 14 16.80 6.39 13.18
N ALA A 15 16.92 6.37 14.51
CA ALA A 15 16.26 5.34 15.33
C ALA A 15 14.73 5.30 15.10
N ALA A 16 14.09 6.47 15.01
CA ALA A 16 12.68 6.59 14.69
C ALA A 16 12.36 6.04 13.29
N GLY A 17 13.16 6.39 12.27
CA GLY A 17 12.96 5.89 10.90
C GLY A 17 13.10 4.36 10.79
N ARG A 18 14.04 3.76 11.55
CA ARG A 18 14.16 2.30 11.66
C ARG A 18 12.95 1.68 12.35
N ARG A 19 12.45 2.28 13.44
CA ARG A 19 11.26 1.80 14.15
C ARG A 19 10.01 1.87 13.27
N LEU A 20 9.78 2.98 12.58
CA LEU A 20 8.66 3.14 11.66
C LEU A 20 8.70 2.09 10.54
N SER A 21 9.89 1.83 9.98
CA SER A 21 10.04 0.80 8.94
C SER A 21 9.64 -0.59 9.44
N LYS A 22 9.92 -0.92 10.71
CA LYS A 22 9.53 -2.18 11.33
C LYS A 22 8.02 -2.25 11.58
N ILE A 23 7.41 -1.16 12.05
CA ILE A 23 5.95 -1.10 12.27
C ILE A 23 5.23 -1.35 10.95
N MET A 24 5.55 -0.58 9.90
CA MET A 24 4.93 -0.77 8.59
C MET A 24 5.11 -2.20 8.05
N PHE A 25 6.32 -2.75 8.14
CA PHE A 25 6.57 -4.12 7.69
C PHE A 25 5.69 -5.12 8.45
N ASN A 26 5.66 -5.04 9.78
CA ASN A 26 4.87 -5.93 10.61
C ASN A 26 3.37 -5.81 10.31
N ASP A 27 2.87 -4.59 10.11
CA ASP A 27 1.45 -4.34 9.82
C ASP A 27 1.02 -5.04 8.52
N TYR A 28 1.79 -4.88 7.43
CA TYR A 28 1.50 -5.55 6.16
C TYR A 28 1.66 -7.07 6.24
N MET A 29 2.69 -7.58 6.94
CA MET A 29 2.87 -9.03 7.09
C MET A 29 1.73 -9.65 7.91
N ASN A 30 1.32 -9.01 9.00
CA ASN A 30 0.21 -9.44 9.83
C ASN A 30 -1.12 -9.40 9.06
N LEU A 31 -1.33 -8.37 8.22
CA LEU A 31 -2.49 -8.30 7.33
C LEU A 31 -2.55 -9.50 6.38
N HIS A 32 -1.45 -9.83 5.70
CA HIS A 32 -1.38 -10.99 4.80
C HIS A 32 -1.53 -12.32 5.54
N GLN A 33 -0.87 -12.47 6.68
CA GLN A 33 -0.97 -13.67 7.51
C GLN A 33 -2.42 -13.92 7.92
N LYS A 34 -3.08 -12.94 8.55
CA LYS A 34 -4.47 -13.09 8.99
C LYS A 34 -5.43 -13.33 7.83
N ALA A 35 -5.22 -12.68 6.69
CA ALA A 35 -6.00 -12.96 5.49
C ALA A 35 -5.83 -14.42 5.02
N GLY A 36 -4.60 -14.95 5.05
CA GLY A 36 -4.30 -16.35 4.74
C GLY A 36 -4.89 -17.34 5.76
N GLU A 37 -5.07 -16.92 7.01
CA GLU A 37 -5.74 -17.67 8.08
C GLU A 37 -7.29 -17.61 7.98
N GLY A 38 -7.84 -16.88 7.00
CA GLY A 38 -9.28 -16.80 6.76
C GLY A 38 -9.98 -15.60 7.42
N ALA A 39 -9.24 -14.56 7.79
CA ALA A 39 -9.85 -13.32 8.26
C ALA A 39 -10.65 -12.60 7.17
N PHE A 40 -11.74 -11.95 7.57
CA PHE A 40 -12.55 -11.12 6.70
C PHE A 40 -11.80 -9.81 6.39
N VAL A 41 -11.19 -9.75 5.21
CA VAL A 41 -10.47 -8.58 4.70
C VAL A 41 -11.41 -7.47 4.24
N VAL A 42 -11.22 -6.27 4.77
CA VAL A 42 -11.86 -5.03 4.34
C VAL A 42 -10.84 -4.12 3.66
N TRP A 43 -11.17 -3.51 2.54
CA TRP A 43 -10.45 -2.31 2.08
C TRP A 43 -11.25 -1.08 2.47
N MET A 44 -10.60 -0.08 3.04
CA MET A 44 -11.27 1.13 3.48
C MET A 44 -10.55 2.39 2.98
N ALA A 45 -11.32 3.44 2.66
CA ALA A 45 -10.77 4.78 2.41
C ALA A 45 -10.09 5.31 3.70
N ILE A 46 -9.06 6.15 3.56
CA ILE A 46 -8.13 6.50 4.65
C ILE A 46 -8.78 7.20 5.85
N VAL A 47 -9.95 7.81 5.63
CA VAL A 47 -10.73 8.57 6.62
C VAL A 47 -11.94 7.79 7.14
N VAL A 48 -12.11 6.53 6.72
CA VAL A 48 -13.06 5.61 7.38
C VAL A 48 -12.49 5.28 8.78
N PRO A 49 -13.29 5.38 9.86
CA PRO A 49 -12.81 5.06 11.20
C PRO A 49 -12.39 3.59 11.30
N ALA A 50 -11.09 3.37 11.57
CA ALA A 50 -10.49 2.04 11.66
C ALA A 50 -11.09 1.21 12.81
N GLU A 51 -11.56 1.90 13.86
CA GLU A 51 -12.18 1.35 15.05
C GLU A 51 -13.44 0.53 14.74
N LEU A 52 -14.13 0.84 13.63
CA LEU A 52 -15.27 0.04 13.18
C LEU A 52 -14.87 -1.41 12.86
N PHE A 53 -13.64 -1.63 12.40
CA PHE A 53 -13.17 -2.96 12.00
C PHE A 53 -12.27 -3.61 13.04
N SER A 54 -11.49 -2.82 13.80
CA SER A 54 -10.58 -3.35 14.81
C SER A 54 -11.29 -4.00 16.01
N GLY A 55 -12.58 -3.69 16.21
CA GLY A 55 -13.41 -4.31 17.25
C GLY A 55 -13.88 -5.73 16.96
N PHE A 56 -13.75 -6.22 15.72
CA PHE A 56 -14.16 -7.58 15.36
C PHE A 56 -12.97 -8.55 15.44
N GLU A 57 -13.21 -9.75 15.99
CA GLU A 57 -12.15 -10.73 16.25
C GLU A 57 -11.47 -11.26 14.98
N ASN A 58 -12.23 -11.48 13.90
CA ASN A 58 -11.74 -12.06 12.65
C ASN A 58 -11.91 -11.12 11.44
N VAL A 59 -11.67 -9.83 11.65
CA VAL A 59 -11.66 -8.82 10.59
C VAL A 59 -10.30 -8.14 10.55
N VAL A 60 -9.80 -7.93 9.34
CA VAL A 60 -8.60 -7.12 9.09
C VAL A 60 -8.90 -6.10 8.02
N TYR A 61 -8.24 -4.95 8.08
CA TYR A 61 -8.42 -3.91 7.07
C TYR A 61 -7.10 -3.52 6.41
N GLY A 62 -7.18 -3.23 5.12
CA GLY A 62 -6.15 -2.57 4.32
C GLY A 62 -6.63 -1.19 3.88
N VAL A 63 -5.71 -0.25 3.74
CA VAL A 63 -6.00 1.11 3.24
C VAL A 63 -5.27 1.28 1.91
N PRO A 64 -5.96 1.19 0.77
CA PRO A 64 -5.35 1.34 -0.55
C PRO A 64 -4.52 2.63 -0.67
N GLU A 65 -5.07 3.77 -0.23
CA GLU A 65 -4.35 5.06 -0.25
C GLU A 65 -2.98 5.01 0.45
N SER A 66 -2.90 4.35 1.60
CA SER A 66 -1.65 4.16 2.35
C SER A 66 -0.68 3.21 1.63
N HIS A 67 -1.20 2.16 1.00
CA HIS A 67 -0.42 1.24 0.18
C HIS A 67 0.14 1.93 -1.07
N ALA A 68 -0.65 2.75 -1.75
CA ALA A 68 -0.21 3.54 -2.89
C ALA A 68 0.87 4.55 -2.51
N ALA A 69 0.69 5.27 -1.39
CA ALA A 69 1.69 6.19 -0.85
C ALA A 69 3.02 5.49 -0.53
N MET A 70 2.94 4.30 0.08
CA MET A 70 4.10 3.47 0.38
C MET A 70 4.81 3.02 -0.91
N SER A 71 4.06 2.56 -1.90
CA SER A 71 4.61 2.14 -3.19
C SER A 71 5.29 3.28 -3.94
N ALA A 72 4.68 4.47 -3.96
CA ALA A 72 5.29 5.68 -4.50
C ALA A 72 6.59 6.04 -3.76
N GLY A 73 6.59 6.01 -2.43
CA GLY A 73 7.79 6.27 -1.61
C GLY A 73 8.90 5.23 -1.78
N LYS A 74 8.59 4.04 -2.29
CA LYS A 74 9.56 3.00 -2.67
C LYS A 74 10.02 3.07 -4.12
N GLY A 75 9.51 4.02 -4.90
CA GLY A 75 9.92 4.26 -6.28
C GLY A 75 9.28 3.32 -7.30
N VAL A 76 8.26 2.55 -6.93
CA VAL A 76 7.55 1.64 -7.86
C VAL A 76 6.21 2.18 -8.35
N GLY A 77 5.79 3.34 -7.83
CA GLY A 77 4.53 4.00 -8.21
C GLY A 77 4.34 4.22 -9.71
N PRO A 78 5.31 4.80 -10.45
CA PRO A 78 5.17 5.01 -11.89
C PRO A 78 4.90 3.71 -12.67
N LEU A 79 5.65 2.65 -12.35
CA LEU A 79 5.45 1.33 -12.95
C LEU A 79 4.04 0.79 -12.69
N GLN A 80 3.51 0.95 -11.48
CA GLN A 80 2.15 0.52 -11.16
C GLN A 80 1.10 1.38 -11.87
N CYS A 81 1.31 2.70 -12.00
CA CYS A 81 0.42 3.55 -12.80
C CYS A 81 0.35 3.08 -14.26
N GLU A 82 1.49 2.80 -14.88
CA GLU A 82 1.56 2.31 -16.26
C GLU A 82 0.78 1.01 -16.46
N LYS A 83 0.72 0.14 -15.45
CA LYS A 83 -0.09 -1.09 -15.50
C LYS A 83 -1.58 -0.77 -15.57
N ALA A 84 -2.07 0.19 -14.77
CA ALA A 84 -3.46 0.63 -14.86
C ALA A 84 -3.74 1.29 -16.22
N GLU A 85 -2.83 2.13 -16.71
CA GLU A 85 -2.98 2.81 -18.01
C GLU A 85 -3.05 1.82 -19.17
N LYS A 86 -2.23 0.75 -19.15
CA LYS A 86 -2.30 -0.36 -20.13
C LYS A 86 -3.64 -1.11 -20.09
N MET A 87 -4.36 -1.06 -18.97
CA MET A 87 -5.71 -1.60 -18.84
C MET A 87 -6.81 -0.61 -19.30
N GLY A 88 -6.42 0.56 -19.81
CA GLY A 88 -7.34 1.57 -20.36
C GLY A 88 -7.75 2.67 -19.37
N TYR A 89 -7.16 2.70 -18.16
CA TYR A 89 -7.43 3.77 -17.19
C TYR A 89 -6.73 5.07 -17.60
N SER A 90 -7.45 6.20 -17.56
CA SER A 90 -6.89 7.50 -17.93
C SER A 90 -5.77 7.94 -16.99
N MET A 91 -4.72 8.56 -17.54
CA MET A 91 -3.66 9.21 -16.77
C MET A 91 -4.15 10.39 -15.92
N ASP A 92 -5.32 10.95 -16.25
CA ASP A 92 -5.96 12.03 -15.48
C ASP A 92 -6.50 11.55 -14.13
N LEU A 93 -6.62 10.22 -13.94
CA LEU A 93 -7.01 9.66 -12.66
C LEU A 93 -5.93 9.89 -11.60
N CYS A 94 -6.37 10.00 -10.34
CA CYS A 94 -5.50 10.06 -9.18
C CYS A 94 -4.44 8.95 -9.25
N SER A 95 -3.18 9.31 -9.02
CA SER A 95 -2.08 8.35 -9.05
C SER A 95 -2.25 7.25 -7.99
N TYR A 96 -2.89 7.54 -6.84
CA TYR A 96 -3.18 6.52 -5.84
C TYR A 96 -4.09 5.44 -6.41
N ALA A 97 -5.18 5.85 -7.06
CA ALA A 97 -6.10 4.92 -7.72
C ALA A 97 -5.39 4.10 -8.79
N ARG A 98 -4.58 4.73 -9.66
CA ARG A 98 -3.82 4.00 -10.69
C ARG A 98 -2.79 3.04 -10.10
N ILE A 99 -2.09 3.41 -9.02
CA ILE A 99 -1.14 2.53 -8.34
C ILE A 99 -1.85 1.30 -7.77
N ASP A 100 -2.96 1.49 -7.06
CA ASP A 100 -3.68 0.38 -6.43
C ASP A 100 -4.36 -0.52 -7.47
N LEU A 101 -4.96 0.06 -8.51
CA LEU A 101 -5.51 -0.69 -9.65
C LEU A 101 -4.42 -1.51 -10.34
N GLY A 102 -3.30 -0.88 -10.70
CA GLY A 102 -2.17 -1.56 -11.35
C GLY A 102 -1.56 -2.66 -10.47
N THR A 103 -1.55 -2.47 -9.15
CA THR A 103 -1.11 -3.50 -8.21
C THR A 103 -2.11 -4.65 -8.13
N ALA A 104 -3.41 -4.36 -8.07
CA ALA A 104 -4.46 -5.37 -7.99
C ALA A 104 -4.53 -6.23 -9.26
N PHE A 105 -4.37 -5.64 -10.46
CA PHE A 105 -4.43 -6.37 -11.72
C PHE A 105 -3.26 -7.33 -11.95
N ASP A 106 -2.08 -7.02 -11.43
CA ASP A 106 -0.87 -7.85 -11.56
C ASP A 106 -0.57 -8.66 -10.29
N GLY A 107 -1.59 -8.90 -9.45
CA GLY A 107 -1.51 -9.76 -8.27
C GLY A 107 -0.45 -9.33 -7.24
N GLY A 108 -0.14 -8.03 -7.15
CA GLY A 108 0.81 -7.52 -6.18
C GLY A 108 2.30 -7.67 -6.56
N LYS A 109 2.63 -8.17 -7.76
CA LYS A 109 3.99 -8.57 -8.16
C LYS A 109 5.10 -7.55 -7.90
N ASP A 110 4.87 -6.27 -8.21
CA ASP A 110 5.86 -5.19 -8.05
C ASP A 110 5.60 -4.33 -6.80
N SER A 111 4.61 -4.69 -5.98
CA SER A 111 4.35 -3.98 -4.74
C SER A 111 5.38 -4.38 -3.68
N PRO A 112 5.93 -3.42 -2.92
CA PRO A 112 6.88 -3.71 -1.83
C PRO A 112 6.27 -4.53 -0.69
N THR A 113 4.94 -4.68 -0.67
CA THR A 113 4.19 -5.43 0.34
C THR A 113 3.44 -6.60 -0.25
N MET A 114 3.77 -7.05 -1.47
CA MET A 114 3.02 -8.09 -2.19
C MET A 114 1.56 -7.68 -2.45
N GLY A 115 1.32 -6.38 -2.57
CA GLY A 115 -0.02 -5.79 -2.69
C GLY A 115 -0.78 -5.78 -1.37
N LEU A 116 -2.09 -5.71 -1.49
CA LEU A 116 -3.04 -5.93 -0.40
C LEU A 116 -3.76 -7.26 -0.63
N PRO A 117 -4.10 -8.03 0.41
CA PRO A 117 -4.96 -9.19 0.26
C PRO A 117 -6.29 -8.78 -0.40
N LYS A 118 -6.86 -9.69 -1.19
CA LYS A 118 -8.14 -9.44 -1.86
C LYS A 118 -9.22 -9.12 -0.82
N PRO A 119 -9.97 -8.01 -0.98
CA PRO A 119 -11.01 -7.65 -0.03
C PRO A 119 -12.25 -8.53 -0.22
N HIS A 120 -12.93 -8.79 0.89
CA HIS A 120 -14.31 -9.29 0.91
C HIS A 120 -15.32 -8.13 0.90
N LEU A 121 -14.90 -6.97 1.42
CA LEU A 121 -15.70 -5.75 1.48
C LEU A 121 -14.82 -4.54 1.15
N ILE A 122 -15.38 -3.58 0.41
CA ILE A 122 -14.78 -2.27 0.20
C ILE A 122 -15.70 -1.24 0.86
N VAL A 123 -15.14 -0.40 1.73
CA VAL A 123 -15.86 0.68 2.42
C VAL A 123 -15.25 2.00 2.01
N SER A 124 -16.06 2.83 1.37
CA SER A 124 -15.65 4.14 0.87
C SER A 124 -16.56 5.25 1.38
N ASN A 125 -16.09 6.47 1.26
CA ASN A 125 -16.81 7.70 1.54
C ASN A 125 -16.26 8.81 0.61
N ASN A 126 -16.91 9.97 0.61
CA ASN A 126 -16.57 11.12 -0.24
C ASN A 126 -16.12 12.34 0.58
N ASN A 127 -15.77 12.15 1.85
CA ASN A 127 -15.32 13.22 2.76
C ASN A 127 -13.87 13.68 2.46
N ASN A 128 -13.05 12.85 1.81
CA ASN A 128 -11.73 13.22 1.30
C ASN A 128 -11.79 13.72 -0.14
N CYS A 129 -12.37 12.96 -1.07
CA CYS A 129 -12.60 13.39 -2.45
C CYS A 129 -13.78 12.65 -3.10
N SER A 130 -14.34 13.22 -4.16
CA SER A 130 -15.47 12.62 -4.89
C SER A 130 -15.09 11.46 -5.81
N LEU A 131 -13.80 11.24 -6.09
CA LEU A 131 -13.33 10.17 -6.97
C LEU A 131 -13.33 8.77 -6.33
N LEU A 132 -13.60 8.68 -5.03
CA LEU A 132 -13.59 7.43 -4.27
C LEU A 132 -14.94 6.70 -4.23
N VAL A 133 -16.01 7.32 -4.76
CA VAL A 133 -17.37 6.78 -4.74
C VAL A 133 -17.93 6.60 -6.15
#